data_AF-A0A2A6CJG6-F1
#
_entry.id   AF-A0A2A6CJG6-F1
#
_cell.length_a   1.000
_cell.length_b   1.000
_cell.length_c   1.000
_cell.angle_alpha   90.00
_cell.angle_beta   90.00
_cell.angle_gamma   90.00
#
_symmetry.space_group_name_H-M   'P 1'
#
loop_
_entity.id
_entity.type
_entity.pdbx_description
1 polymer ?
#
loop_
_entity_poly.entity_id
_entity_poly.type
_entity_poly.pdbx_seq_one_letter_code
_entity_poly.pdbx_strand_id
1 'polypeptide(L)'
;MFHSEAEPGIPATTTTTTTTAPMKPCAPYGPAPPADCAAAGGCGTAPIITATKISCAGGKNVMIIHRTAAGQPELKKIAAWAECRDGIWYNSDSPNKLDNNPNAPFRPPVTIGCSQ
;
A
#
# COMPACT_ATOMS: atom_id res chain seq x y z
N MET A 1 -18.74 61.39 17.12
CA MET A 1 -19.09 60.01 16.72
C MET A 1 -18.00 59.14 17.36
N PHE A 2 -18.21 58.21 18.29
CA PHE A 2 -19.28 57.22 18.47
C PHE A 2 -19.43 56.86 19.96
N HIS A 3 -20.64 56.43 20.35
CA HIS A 3 -21.00 55.90 21.66
C HIS A 3 -20.72 54.37 21.76
N SER A 4 -20.28 53.97 22.95
CA SER A 4 -20.63 52.79 23.78
C SER A 4 -20.98 51.40 23.22
N GLU A 5 -20.19 50.43 23.71
CA GLU A 5 -20.55 49.24 24.52
C GLU A 5 -21.18 47.96 23.91
N ALA A 6 -20.49 46.85 24.23
CA ALA A 6 -20.98 45.56 24.75
C ALA A 6 -20.64 44.30 23.92
N GLU A 7 -19.71 43.49 24.46
CA GLU A 7 -19.44 42.08 24.10
C GLU A 7 -20.62 41.17 24.50
N PRO A 8 -20.86 40.02 23.83
CA PRO A 8 -20.42 38.76 24.46
C PRO A 8 -20.14 37.56 23.52
N GLY A 9 -19.03 36.88 23.79
CA GLY A 9 -18.97 35.41 23.92
C GLY A 9 -18.73 34.57 22.65
N ILE A 10 -17.63 33.81 22.63
CA ILE A 10 -17.62 32.32 22.48
C ILE A 10 -16.30 31.78 23.11
N PRO A 11 -16.34 30.81 24.04
CA PRO A 11 -15.16 30.04 24.44
C PRO A 11 -14.87 28.89 23.47
N ALA A 12 -13.58 28.54 23.32
CA ALA A 12 -13.05 27.37 22.59
C ALA A 12 -13.21 27.45 21.06
N THR A 13 -12.23 27.07 20.25
CA THR A 13 -11.43 25.86 20.35
C THR A 13 -10.20 26.10 19.49
N THR A 14 -9.01 25.85 20.01
CA THR A 14 -7.84 25.62 19.16
C THR A 14 -8.14 24.34 18.38
N THR A 15 -8.84 24.47 17.26
CA THR A 15 -9.01 23.36 16.33
C THR A 15 -7.64 23.15 15.72
N THR A 16 -6.84 22.33 16.38
CA THR A 16 -5.76 21.61 15.74
C THR A 16 -6.45 20.76 14.68
N THR A 17 -6.68 21.34 13.50
CA THR A 17 -6.73 20.56 12.29
C THR A 17 -5.34 19.95 12.18
N THR A 18 -5.16 18.80 12.84
CA THR A 18 -4.31 17.76 12.31
C THR A 18 -4.99 17.39 10.99
N THR A 19 -4.80 18.23 9.98
CA THR A 19 -4.96 17.86 8.59
C THR A 19 -3.93 16.77 8.43
N THR A 20 -4.33 15.53 8.69
CA THR A 20 -3.66 14.39 8.11
C THR A 20 -3.71 14.71 6.63
N ALA A 21 -2.59 15.19 6.07
CA ALA A 21 -2.48 15.43 4.65
C ALA A 21 -3.09 14.21 3.95
N PRO A 22 -3.92 14.38 2.92
CA PRO A 22 -4.55 13.24 2.26
C PRO A 22 -3.41 12.28 1.89
N MET A 23 -3.33 11.17 2.63
CA MET A 23 -2.24 10.21 2.46
C MET A 23 -2.32 9.80 1.01
N LYS A 24 -1.25 10.05 0.26
CA LYS A 24 -1.24 9.78 -1.17
C LYS A 24 -1.59 8.29 -1.34
N PRO A 25 -2.63 7.94 -2.12
CA PRO A 25 -2.96 6.54 -2.30
C PRO A 25 -1.79 5.85 -2.98
N CYS A 26 -1.45 4.63 -2.53
CA CYS A 26 -0.42 3.86 -3.18
C CYS A 26 -0.85 3.43 -4.58
N ALA A 27 0.12 3.16 -5.45
CA ALA A 27 -0.14 2.58 -6.75
C ALA A 27 -0.96 1.28 -6.56
N PRO A 28 -2.05 1.10 -7.32
CA PRO A 28 -2.87 -0.09 -7.20
C PRO A 28 -2.07 -1.29 -7.69
N TYR A 29 -1.96 -2.31 -6.85
CA TYR A 29 -1.51 -3.62 -7.29
C TYR A 29 -2.72 -4.48 -7.64
N GLY A 30 -2.57 -5.28 -8.68
CA GLY A 30 -3.59 -6.24 -9.08
C GLY A 30 -3.30 -7.63 -8.50
N PRO A 31 -4.30 -8.53 -8.45
CA PRO A 31 -4.01 -9.94 -8.27
C PRO A 31 -3.18 -10.44 -9.46
N ALA A 32 -2.25 -11.34 -9.20
CA ALA A 32 -1.47 -12.02 -10.22
C ALA A 32 -2.37 -12.97 -11.00
N PRO A 33 -2.32 -12.93 -12.34
CA PRO A 33 -3.05 -13.90 -13.14
C PRO A 33 -2.49 -15.30 -12.87
N PRO A 34 -3.33 -16.36 -12.99
CA PRO A 34 -2.92 -17.72 -12.67
C PRO A 34 -1.65 -18.20 -13.38
N ALA A 35 -1.43 -17.74 -14.62
CA ALA A 35 -0.24 -18.07 -15.40
C ALA A 35 1.04 -17.46 -14.82
N ASP A 36 1.03 -16.17 -14.46
CA ASP A 36 2.18 -15.52 -13.82
C ASP A 36 2.45 -16.15 -12.45
N CYS A 37 1.40 -16.53 -11.71
CA CYS A 37 1.50 -17.26 -10.46
C CYS A 37 2.14 -18.66 -10.62
N ALA A 38 1.70 -19.45 -11.60
CA ALA A 38 2.28 -20.77 -11.87
C ALA A 38 3.76 -20.67 -12.24
N ALA A 39 4.11 -19.70 -13.09
CA ALA A 39 5.48 -19.47 -13.52
C ALA A 39 6.40 -18.97 -12.38
N ALA A 40 5.86 -18.22 -11.41
CA ALA A 40 6.61 -17.69 -10.27
C ALA A 40 6.78 -18.69 -9.10
N GLY A 41 6.37 -19.96 -9.25
CA GLY A 41 6.47 -21.00 -8.22
C GLY A 41 5.14 -21.45 -7.60
N GLY A 42 4.02 -20.97 -8.15
CA GLY A 42 2.65 -21.32 -7.75
C GLY A 42 2.09 -20.38 -6.69
N CYS A 43 0.85 -19.94 -6.89
CA CYS A 43 0.07 -19.23 -5.88
C CYS A 43 -1.05 -20.11 -5.38
N GLY A 44 -1.38 -19.99 -4.09
CA GLY A 44 -2.52 -20.66 -3.50
C GLY A 44 -3.79 -19.86 -3.74
N THR A 45 -4.21 -19.11 -2.72
CA THR A 45 -5.44 -18.32 -2.75
C THR A 45 -5.27 -16.96 -3.42
N ALA A 46 -6.38 -16.33 -3.80
CA ALA A 46 -6.37 -14.94 -4.21
C ALA A 46 -5.97 -14.02 -3.04
N PRO A 47 -5.17 -12.98 -3.29
CA PRO A 47 -4.85 -11.97 -2.27
C PRO A 47 -6.03 -11.06 -1.98
N ILE A 48 -6.08 -10.56 -0.75
CA ILE A 48 -6.96 -9.48 -0.33
C ILE A 48 -6.18 -8.18 -0.55
N ILE A 49 -6.59 -7.42 -1.55
CA ILE A 49 -5.98 -6.13 -1.91
C ILE A 49 -7.00 -5.02 -1.65
N THR A 50 -6.63 -4.05 -0.83
CA THR A 50 -7.39 -2.83 -0.59
C THR A 50 -6.53 -1.61 -0.94
N ALA A 51 -7.11 -0.41 -0.86
CA ALA A 51 -6.38 0.84 -1.08
C ALA A 51 -5.21 1.05 -0.10
N THR A 52 -5.24 0.40 1.06
CA THR A 52 -4.26 0.60 2.14
C THR A 52 -3.56 -0.66 2.62
N LYS A 53 -4.06 -1.85 2.29
CA LYS A 53 -3.52 -3.11 2.81
C LYS A 53 -3.55 -4.21 1.77
N ILE A 54 -2.52 -5.04 1.79
CA ILE A 54 -2.41 -6.27 1.02
C ILE A 54 -2.13 -7.40 2.00
N SER A 55 -2.90 -8.47 1.92
CA SER A 55 -2.74 -9.63 2.78
C SER A 55 -3.27 -10.88 2.11
N CYS A 56 -2.88 -12.03 2.65
CA CYS A 56 -3.37 -13.32 2.20
C CYS A 56 -4.11 -14.03 3.34
N ALA A 57 -5.18 -14.75 3.00
CA ALA A 57 -5.96 -15.50 3.97
C ALA A 57 -5.16 -16.71 4.49
N GLY A 58 -5.55 -17.24 5.66
CA GLY A 58 -4.98 -18.49 6.19
C GLY A 58 -3.51 -18.41 6.60
N GLY A 59 -3.00 -17.22 6.96
CA GLY A 59 -1.60 -17.03 7.37
C GLY A 59 -0.59 -17.19 6.23
N LYS A 60 -1.06 -17.20 4.97
CA LYS A 60 -0.20 -17.24 3.80
C LYS A 60 0.53 -15.92 3.62
N ASN A 61 1.69 -15.99 2.96
CA ASN A 61 2.46 -14.80 2.66
C ASN A 61 2.02 -14.20 1.32
N VAL A 62 2.04 -12.88 1.26
CA VAL A 62 1.94 -12.06 0.06
C VAL A 62 3.20 -12.24 -0.78
N MET A 63 3.01 -12.66 -2.02
CA MET A 63 4.04 -12.77 -3.05
C MET A 63 3.92 -11.59 -4.01
N ILE A 64 5.03 -10.91 -4.28
CA ILE A 64 5.07 -9.87 -5.32
C ILE A 64 5.64 -10.49 -6.58
N ILE A 65 4.85 -10.45 -7.64
CA ILE A 65 5.21 -10.94 -8.95
C ILE A 65 5.33 -9.73 -9.87
N HIS A 66 6.55 -9.53 -10.36
CA HIS A 66 6.89 -8.48 -11.31
C HIS A 66 7.26 -9.11 -12.64
N ARG A 67 7.01 -8.42 -13.74
CA ARG A 67 7.50 -8.84 -15.05
C ARG A 67 8.86 -8.23 -15.33
N THR A 68 9.84 -9.08 -15.59
CA THR A 68 11.17 -8.67 -16.05
C THR A 68 11.07 -7.85 -17.35
N ALA A 69 12.16 -7.18 -17.74
CA ALA A 69 12.23 -6.50 -19.03
C ALA A 69 11.97 -7.44 -20.23
N ALA A 70 12.23 -8.75 -20.06
CA ALA A 70 11.93 -9.80 -21.03
C ALA A 70 10.46 -10.28 -20.97
N GLY A 71 9.62 -9.69 -20.13
CA GLY A 71 8.21 -10.03 -19.97
C GLY A 71 7.92 -11.28 -19.13
N GLN A 72 8.95 -11.92 -18.56
CA GLN A 72 8.79 -13.11 -17.73
C GLN A 72 8.37 -12.72 -16.30
N PRO A 73 7.37 -13.39 -15.70
CA PRO A 73 7.04 -13.23 -14.28
C PRO A 73 8.16 -13.73 -13.39
N GLU A 74 8.57 -12.91 -12.44
CA GLU A 74 9.57 -13.23 -11.42
C GLU A 74 8.99 -12.93 -10.04
N LEU A 75 9.11 -13.90 -9.12
CA LEU A 75 8.85 -13.69 -7.71
C LEU A 75 9.94 -12.78 -7.14
N LYS A 76 9.59 -11.56 -6.74
CA LYS A 76 10.57 -10.62 -6.20
C LYS A 76 10.68 -10.65 -4.69
N LYS A 77 9.57 -10.85 -4.00
CA LYS A 77 9.52 -10.79 -2.54
C LYS A 77 8.33 -11.54 -1.97
N ILE A 78 8.52 -12.04 -0.75
CA ILE A 78 7.50 -12.67 0.09
C ILE A 78 7.41 -11.84 1.37
N ALA A 79 6.20 -11.50 1.80
CA ALA A 79 5.93 -10.79 3.05
C ALA A 79 4.64 -11.29 3.69
N ALA A 80 4.49 -11.22 5.01
CA ALA A 80 3.24 -11.65 5.65
C ALA A 80 2.06 -10.76 5.25
N TRP A 81 2.31 -9.46 5.11
CA TRP A 81 1.36 -8.46 4.60
C TRP A 81 2.11 -7.22 4.11
N ALA A 82 1.41 -6.35 3.40
CA ALA A 82 1.89 -5.02 3.03
C ALA A 82 0.86 -3.94 3.37
N GLU A 83 1.34 -2.75 3.69
CA GLU A 83 0.54 -1.59 4.05
C GLU A 83 1.00 -0.35 3.29
N CYS A 84 0.05 0.43 2.83
CA CYS A 84 0.30 1.71 2.19
C CYS A 84 0.50 2.78 3.26
N ARG A 85 1.64 3.46 3.26
CA ARG A 85 1.88 4.66 4.06
C ARG A 85 2.48 5.73 3.16
N ASP A 86 1.89 6.93 3.16
CA ASP A 86 2.40 8.07 2.36
C ASP A 86 2.62 7.76 0.86
N GLY A 87 1.76 6.92 0.27
CA GLY A 87 1.86 6.52 -1.14
C GLY A 87 2.95 5.50 -1.46
N ILE A 88 3.57 4.92 -0.43
CA ILE A 88 4.59 3.89 -0.54
C ILE A 88 4.08 2.62 0.15
N TRP A 89 4.21 1.47 -0.54
CA TRP A 89 3.94 0.18 0.07
C TRP A 89 5.11 -0.23 0.97
N TYR A 90 4.80 -0.58 2.21
CA TYR A 90 5.71 -1.15 3.21
C TYR A 90 5.31 -2.59 3.48
N ASN A 91 6.27 -3.46 3.75
CA ASN A 91 5.97 -4.84 4.11
C ASN A 91 5.95 -5.03 5.64
N SER A 92 5.50 -6.21 6.08
CA SER A 92 5.45 -6.60 7.49
C SER A 92 6.79 -6.55 8.21
N ASP A 93 7.91 -6.69 7.49
CA ASP A 93 9.28 -6.59 8.01
C ASP A 93 9.72 -5.13 8.20
N SER A 94 8.86 -4.32 8.84
CA SER A 94 9.07 -2.89 9.05
C SER A 94 10.50 -2.56 9.47
N PRO A 95 11.13 -1.51 8.89
CA PRO A 95 10.58 -0.52 7.97
C PRO A 95 10.99 -0.77 6.50
N ASN A 96 11.10 -2.02 6.06
CA ASN A 96 11.48 -2.28 4.68
C ASN A 96 10.36 -1.86 3.71
N LYS A 97 10.72 -1.05 2.72
CA LYS A 97 9.81 -0.78 1.61
C LYS A 97 9.52 -2.11 0.93
N LEU A 98 8.26 -2.28 0.53
CA LEU A 98 7.90 -3.40 -0.31
C LEU A 98 8.71 -3.32 -1.62
N ASP A 99 8.84 -2.09 -2.13
CA ASP A 99 9.78 -1.69 -3.17
C ASP A 99 11.13 -1.28 -2.56
N ASN A 100 12.01 -2.27 -2.34
CA ASN A 100 13.34 -2.00 -1.75
C ASN A 100 14.32 -1.33 -2.74
N ASN A 101 13.92 -1.04 -3.99
CA ASN A 101 14.80 -0.46 -4.99
C ASN A 101 14.45 1.01 -5.30
N PRO A 102 15.12 1.99 -4.64
CA PRO A 102 14.87 3.41 -4.87
C PRO A 102 15.16 3.87 -6.31
N ASN A 103 15.93 3.10 -7.09
CA ASN A 103 16.29 3.42 -8.48
C ASN A 103 15.40 2.73 -9.52
N ALA A 104 14.57 1.76 -9.10
CA ALA A 104 13.65 1.08 -9.99
C ALA A 104 12.40 0.69 -9.20
N PRO A 105 11.50 1.66 -8.95
CA PRO A 105 10.18 1.32 -8.45
C PRO A 105 9.57 0.27 -9.37
N PHE A 106 8.92 -0.73 -8.79
CA PHE A 106 8.25 -1.78 -9.53
C PHE A 106 7.43 -1.16 -10.65
N ARG A 107 7.87 -1.38 -11.89
CA ARG A 107 7.17 -0.83 -13.03
C ARG A 107 5.84 -1.58 -13.16
N PRO A 108 4.70 -0.87 -13.19
CA PRO A 108 3.43 -1.52 -13.44
C PRO A 108 3.46 -2.22 -14.81
N PRO A 109 2.79 -3.37 -14.96
CA PRO A 109 1.93 -4.00 -13.96
C PRO A 109 2.72 -4.75 -12.88
N VAL A 110 2.40 -4.47 -11.61
CA VAL A 110 2.85 -5.24 -10.45
C VAL A 110 1.67 -6.03 -9.96
N THR A 111 1.89 -7.33 -9.76
CA THR A 111 0.81 -8.21 -9.36
C THR A 111 1.15 -8.97 -8.10
N ILE A 112 0.11 -9.36 -7.37
CA ILE A 112 0.21 -9.97 -6.06
C ILE A 112 -0.36 -11.38 -6.11
N GLY A 113 0.38 -12.34 -5.57
CA GLY A 113 -0.09 -13.69 -5.29
C GLY A 113 -0.10 -13.98 -3.79
N CYS A 114 -0.71 -15.11 -3.41
CA CYS A 114 -0.51 -15.70 -2.09
C CYS A 114 0.29 -16.98 -2.21
N SER A 115 1.24 -17.20 -1.30
CA SER A 115 1.99 -18.46 -1.24
C SER A 115 1.05 -19.66 -1.09
N GLN A 116 1.40 -20.77 -1.74
CA GLN A 116 0.69 -22.05 -1.57
C GLN A 116 0.73 -22.58 -0.14
#